data_AF-A0A455U348-F1
#
_entry.id   AF-A0A455U348-F1
#
_cell.length_a   1.000
_cell.length_b   1.000
_cell.length_c   1.000
_cell.angle_alpha   90.00
_cell.angle_beta   90.00
_cell.angle_gamma   90.00
#
_symmetry.space_group_name_H-M   'P 1'
#
loop_
_entity.id
_entity.type
_entity.pdbx_description
1 polymer ?
#
loop_
_entity_poly.entity_id
_entity_poly.type
_entity_poly.pdbx_seq_one_letter_code
_entity_poly.pdbx_strand_id
1 'polypeptide(L)' 'MLVQGTAFNWPEPDHVRIVTLPWADQLGDALDRFANFLSRYRQ' A
#
# COMPACT_ATOMS: atom_id res chain seq x y z
N MET A 1 -7.32 -2.50 3.63
CA MET A 1 -6.33 -3.45 4.19
C MET A 1 -5.13 -3.49 3.25
N LEU A 2 -3.93 -3.26 3.78
CA LEU A 2 -2.66 -3.31 3.05
C LEU A 2 -1.90 -4.54 3.53
N VAL A 3 -1.43 -5.37 2.61
CA VAL A 3 -0.75 -6.64 2.94
C VAL A 3 0.59 -6.67 2.21
N GLN A 4 1.67 -7.02 2.91
CA GLN A 4 3.00 -7.18 2.32
C GLN A 4 3.02 -8.30 1.27
N GLY A 5 3.75 -8.10 0.18
CA GLY A 5 3.84 -9.04 -0.95
C GLY A 5 4.36 -10.43 -0.57
N THR A 6 5.24 -10.54 0.42
CA THR A 6 5.77 -11.82 0.92
C THR A 6 4.66 -12.75 1.46
N ALA A 7 3.53 -12.20 1.91
CA ALA A 7 2.36 -12.98 2.32
C ALA A 7 1.62 -13.67 1.14
N PHE A 8 2.04 -13.37 -0.10
CA PHE A 8 1.50 -13.95 -1.35
C PHE A 8 2.56 -14.73 -2.14
N ASN A 9 3.58 -15.28 -1.49
CA ASN A 9 4.72 -15.96 -2.13
C ASN A 9 5.52 -15.08 -3.10
N TRP A 10 5.49 -13.75 -2.92
CA TRP A 10 6.40 -12.87 -3.66
C TRP A 10 7.82 -12.99 -3.06
N PRO A 11 8.88 -13.17 -3.86
CA PRO A 11 10.20 -13.50 -3.33
C PRO A 11 10.86 -12.33 -2.58
N GLU A 12 10.60 -11.09 -3.00
CA GLU A 12 11.20 -9.89 -2.43
C GLU A 12 10.25 -9.07 -1.53
N PRO A 13 10.73 -8.37 -0.49
CA PRO A 13 9.88 -7.54 0.38
C PRO A 13 9.59 -6.14 -0.19
N ASP A 14 9.46 -6.00 -1.51
CA ASP A 14 9.33 -4.73 -2.23
C ASP A 14 7.92 -4.45 -2.79
N HIS A 15 7.00 -5.41 -2.66
CA HIS A 15 5.62 -5.29 -3.14
C HIS A 15 4.60 -5.21 -1.99
N VAL A 16 3.48 -4.54 -2.25
CA VAL A 16 2.32 -4.49 -1.36
C VAL A 16 1.03 -4.67 -2.16
N ARG A 17 0.02 -5.31 -1.55
CA ARG A 17 -1.32 -5.46 -2.14
C ARG A 17 -2.29 -4.45 -1.52
N ILE A 18 -2.98 -3.71 -2.37
CA ILE A 18 -4.07 -2.80 -2.02
C ILE A 18 -5.38 -3.35 -2.57
N VAL A 19 -6.47 -3.19 -1.81
CA VAL A 19 -7.82 -3.62 -2.22
C VAL A 19 -8.62 -2.38 -2.64
N THR A 20 -9.21 -2.41 -3.84
CA THR A 20 -9.93 -1.30 -4.48
C THR A 20 -11.46 -1.36 -4.31
N LEU A 21 -11.94 -2.12 -3.33
CA LEU A 21 -13.37 -2.22 -2.98
C LEU A 21 -13.97 -0.96 -2.32
N PRO A 22 -13.21 -0.12 -1.57
CA PRO A 22 -13.73 1.13 -1.03
C PRO A 22 -14.12 2.13 -2.13
N TRP A 23 -14.93 3.13 -1.76
CA TRP A 23 -15.27 4.27 -2.61
C TRP A 23 -14.03 5.07 -3.04
N ALA A 24 -14.12 5.74 -4.19
CA ALA A 24 -12.98 6.41 -4.82
C ALA A 24 -12.36 7.51 -3.95
N ASP A 25 -13.18 8.23 -3.18
CA ASP A 25 -12.75 9.25 -2.21
C ASP A 25 -11.92 8.63 -1.08
N GLN A 26 -12.41 7.54 -0.49
CA GLN A 26 -11.71 6.81 0.58
C GLN A 26 -10.41 6.18 0.08
N LEU A 27 -10.40 5.69 -1.17
CA LEU A 27 -9.21 5.15 -1.80
C LEU A 27 -8.18 6.26 -2.07
N GLY A 28 -8.63 7.42 -2.54
CA GLY A 28 -7.79 8.61 -2.73
C GLY A 28 -7.12 9.05 -1.43
N ASP A 29 -7.90 9.25 -0.38
CA ASP A 29 -7.39 9.64 0.95
C ASP A 29 -6.36 8.63 1.51
N ALA A 30 -6.62 7.33 1.31
CA ALA A 30 -5.71 6.28 1.74
C ALA A 30 -4.39 6.29 0.95
N LEU A 31 -4.46 6.50 -0.37
CA LEU A 31 -3.28 6.59 -1.23
C LEU A 31 -2.46 7.85 -0.94
N ASP A 32 -3.09 8.99 -0.65
CA ASP A 32 -2.40 10.22 -0.28
C ASP A 32 -1.62 10.07 1.03
N ARG A 33 -2.23 9.43 2.03
CA ARG A 33 -1.54 9.10 3.29
C ARG A 33 -0.37 8.15 3.05
N PHE A 34 -0.54 7.17 2.17
CA PHE A 34 0.51 6.21 1.80
C PHE A 34 1.67 6.90 1.07
N ALA A 35 1.38 7.79 0.12
CA ALA A 35 2.39 8.59 -0.59
C ALA A 35 3.19 9.47 0.38
N ASN A 36 2.51 10.14 1.30
CA ASN A 36 3.14 10.96 2.34
C ASN A 36 4.08 10.13 3.23
N PHE A 37 3.66 8.91 3.62
CA PHE A 37 4.52 8.00 4.36
C PHE A 37 5.77 7.62 3.56
N LEU A 38 5.62 7.17 2.32
CA LEU A 38 6.73 6.76 1.45
C LEU A 38 7.72 7.91 1.20
N SER A 39 7.24 9.16 1.11
CA SER A 39 8.11 10.33 0.90
C SER A 39 9.13 10.56 2.03
N ARG A 40 8.82 10.07 3.25
CA ARG A 40 9.66 10.21 4.44
C ARG A 40 10.32 8.90 4.84
N TYR A 41 9.80 7.78 4.34
CA TYR A 41 10.28 6.46 4.67
C TYR A 41 11.61 6.19 3.96
N ARG A 42 12.62 5.86 4.75
CA ARG A 42 13.93 5.40 4.27
C ARG A 42 14.21 4.10 5.02
N GLN A 43 14.31 3.01 4.27
CA GLN A 43 14.57 1.67 4.78
C GLN A 43 16.06 1.37 4.82
#